data_AF-A0A3M6YSW8-F1
#
_entry.id   AF-A0A3M6YSW8-F1
#
_cell.length_a   1.000
_cell.length_b   1.000
_cell.length_c   1.000
_cell.angle_alpha   90.00
_cell.angle_beta   90.00
_cell.angle_gamma   90.00
#
_symmetry.space_group_name_H-M   'P 1'
#
loop_
_entity.id
_entity.type
_entity.pdbx_description
1 polymer ?
#
loop_
_entity_poly.entity_id
_entity_poly.type
_entity_poly.pdbx_seq_one_letter_code
_entity_poly.pdbx_strand_id
1 'polypeptide(L)'
;MAEEEAPRNRRERRAAAKESGKPIEAPTQEPKIRMMQPDQSGPKGKTLLDLYNDKKALLDQGQPFDSKYDDGQVRGESGNILEAGLGSPGEEPIGPLGQAVFWAVSLGMLHFTLDVLVYQQYAQEILWSAIFRRTFTGLPILFLLIFMLRSETADRLPNVRQLFYLVVGVSAGCYTIHAANRYDYFAVMKQAPPLGTLWIWSVIEMRLPVAALSVLANVGFLWWKGYSIT
;
A
#
# COMPACT_ATOMS: atom_id res chain seq x y z
N MET A 1 31.59 -20.64 -66.47
CA MET A 1 31.49 -19.40 -65.67
C MET A 1 30.29 -19.62 -64.75
N ALA A 2 30.51 -20.15 -63.55
CA ALA A 2 29.44 -20.50 -62.63
C ALA A 2 29.01 -19.23 -61.88
N GLU A 3 27.76 -18.81 -62.04
CA GLU A 3 27.19 -17.68 -61.30
C GLU A 3 26.96 -18.13 -59.84
N GLU A 4 27.66 -17.51 -58.90
CA GLU A 4 27.41 -17.71 -57.47
C GLU A 4 25.99 -17.23 -57.13
N GLU A 5 25.12 -18.15 -56.71
CA GLU A 5 23.77 -17.82 -56.24
C GLU A 5 23.84 -16.93 -55.00
N ALA A 6 23.51 -15.65 -55.17
CA ALA A 6 23.46 -14.70 -54.06
C ALA A 6 22.38 -15.10 -53.01
N PRO A 7 22.67 -15.01 -51.69
CA PRO A 7 21.75 -15.39 -50.62
C PRO A 7 20.46 -14.59 -50.66
N ARG A 8 19.32 -15.28 -50.77
CA ARG A 8 18.00 -14.68 -51.04
C ARG A 8 17.32 -14.13 -49.79
N ASN A 9 17.60 -14.67 -48.60
CA ASN A 9 16.92 -14.31 -47.36
C ASN A 9 17.83 -13.54 -46.37
N ARG A 10 17.27 -12.66 -45.51
CA ARG A 10 18.01 -11.89 -44.48
C ARG A 10 18.77 -12.82 -43.52
N ARG A 11 18.21 -13.99 -43.21
CA ARG A 11 18.83 -15.00 -42.35
C ARG A 11 20.05 -15.64 -43.03
N GLU A 12 19.97 -15.93 -44.32
CA GLU A 12 21.08 -16.48 -45.12
C GLU A 12 22.20 -15.46 -45.30
N ARG A 13 21.86 -14.18 -45.54
CA ARG A 13 22.85 -13.08 -45.61
C ARG A 13 23.64 -12.90 -44.31
N ARG A 14 22.99 -13.09 -43.16
CA ARG A 14 23.64 -13.02 -41.85
C ARG A 14 24.49 -14.25 -41.55
N ALA A 15 24.07 -15.43 -42.00
CA ALA A 15 24.86 -16.65 -41.87
C ALA A 15 26.13 -16.60 -42.74
N ALA A 16 26.01 -16.22 -44.01
CA ALA A 16 27.14 -16.08 -44.93
C ALA A 16 28.14 -14.98 -44.50
N ALA A 17 27.66 -13.87 -43.92
CA ALA A 17 28.54 -12.84 -43.37
C ALA A 17 29.26 -13.29 -42.07
N LYS A 18 28.64 -14.21 -41.32
CA LYS A 18 29.26 -14.81 -40.12
C LYS A 18 30.35 -15.82 -40.50
N GLU A 19 30.19 -16.52 -41.61
CA GLU A 19 31.21 -17.46 -42.15
C GLU A 19 32.34 -16.75 -42.88
N SER A 20 32.06 -15.68 -43.61
CA SER A 20 33.07 -14.94 -44.41
C SER A 20 33.75 -13.78 -43.67
N GLY A 21 33.24 -13.37 -42.50
CA GLY A 21 33.85 -12.36 -41.63
C GLY A 21 33.82 -10.91 -42.16
N LYS A 22 33.16 -10.65 -43.29
CA LYS A 22 33.02 -9.32 -43.89
C LYS A 22 31.68 -8.66 -43.51
N PRO A 23 31.61 -7.32 -43.35
CA PRO A 23 30.35 -6.61 -43.08
C PRO A 23 29.34 -6.80 -44.22
N ILE A 24 28.05 -6.86 -43.89
CA ILE A 24 26.97 -7.01 -44.87
C ILE A 24 26.79 -5.68 -45.61
N GLU A 25 27.18 -5.61 -46.89
CA GLU A 25 26.95 -4.44 -47.75
C GLU A 25 25.46 -4.27 -48.08
N ALA A 26 25.02 -3.01 -48.24
CA ALA A 26 23.64 -2.69 -48.60
C ALA A 26 23.35 -3.10 -50.05
N PRO A 27 22.21 -3.76 -50.35
CA PRO A 27 21.91 -4.22 -51.70
C PRO A 27 21.69 -3.03 -52.64
N THR A 28 22.44 -2.98 -53.75
CA THR A 28 22.40 -1.90 -54.76
C THR A 28 21.17 -1.97 -55.69
N GLN A 29 20.42 -3.07 -55.68
CA GLN A 29 19.18 -3.23 -56.46
C GLN A 29 18.08 -3.86 -55.62
N GLU A 30 16.83 -3.44 -55.88
CA GLU A 30 15.65 -4.00 -55.23
C GLU A 30 15.50 -5.48 -55.58
N PRO A 31 15.54 -6.40 -54.60
CA PRO A 31 15.33 -7.81 -54.88
C PRO A 31 13.90 -8.02 -55.40
N LYS A 32 13.77 -8.78 -56.48
CA LYS A 32 12.48 -9.14 -57.08
C LYS A 32 11.76 -10.15 -56.16
N ILE A 33 11.12 -9.65 -55.10
CA ILE A 33 10.39 -10.47 -54.12
C ILE A 33 9.13 -11.01 -54.80
N ARG A 34 8.99 -12.34 -54.89
CA ARG A 34 7.73 -12.96 -55.30
C ARG A 34 6.68 -12.64 -54.24
N MET A 35 5.61 -11.96 -54.64
CA MET A 35 4.46 -11.61 -53.79
C MET A 35 3.68 -12.88 -53.41
N MET A 36 4.24 -13.70 -52.51
CA MET A 36 3.49 -14.75 -51.83
C MET A 36 2.80 -14.14 -50.63
N GLN A 37 1.50 -14.41 -50.51
CA GLN A 37 0.75 -14.05 -49.31
C GLN A 37 1.33 -14.81 -48.10
N PRO A 38 1.45 -14.17 -46.93
CA PRO A 38 1.83 -14.86 -45.70
C PRO A 38 0.90 -16.06 -45.47
N ASP A 39 1.48 -17.17 -45.05
CA ASP A 39 0.73 -18.35 -44.61
C ASP A 39 -0.20 -17.94 -43.46
N GLN A 40 -1.52 -17.91 -43.72
CA GLN A 40 -2.56 -17.60 -42.73
C GLN A 40 -3.02 -18.84 -41.96
N SER A 41 -2.31 -19.97 -42.09
CA SER A 41 -2.61 -21.12 -41.25
C SER A 41 -2.47 -20.73 -39.79
N GLY A 42 -3.46 -21.14 -38.99
CA GLY A 42 -3.51 -20.87 -37.57
C GLY A 42 -2.28 -21.41 -36.83
N PRO A 43 -2.08 -21.01 -35.57
CA PRO A 43 -0.92 -21.42 -34.77
C PRO A 43 -0.79 -22.95 -34.78
N LYS A 44 0.36 -23.45 -35.23
CA LYS A 44 0.65 -24.90 -35.36
C LYS A 44 0.87 -25.61 -34.01
N GLY A 45 0.77 -24.87 -32.91
CA GLY A 45 0.99 -25.37 -31.54
C GLY A 45 -0.07 -24.83 -30.60
N LYS A 46 -0.03 -25.32 -29.35
CA LYS A 46 -0.98 -24.91 -28.30
C LYS A 46 -1.02 -23.40 -28.17
N THR A 47 -2.22 -22.84 -28.28
CA THR A 47 -2.41 -21.42 -28.05
C THR A 47 -2.29 -21.10 -26.57
N LEU A 48 -2.07 -19.82 -26.25
CA LEU A 48 -2.11 -19.36 -24.87
C LEU A 48 -3.48 -19.61 -24.24
N LEU A 49 -4.56 -19.60 -25.04
CA LEU A 49 -5.90 -19.95 -24.59
C LEU A 49 -5.98 -21.44 -24.21
N ASP A 50 -5.41 -22.32 -25.02
CA ASP A 50 -5.40 -23.76 -24.74
C ASP A 50 -4.60 -24.06 -23.48
N LEU A 51 -3.44 -23.41 -23.31
CA LEU A 51 -2.64 -23.53 -22.09
C LEU A 51 -3.36 -22.99 -20.85
N TYR A 52 -4.13 -21.90 -20.99
CA TYR A 52 -4.96 -21.37 -19.91
C TYR A 52 -6.07 -22.36 -19.53
N ASN A 53 -6.77 -22.92 -20.51
CA ASN A 53 -7.85 -23.89 -20.28
C ASN A 53 -7.31 -25.17 -19.63
N ASP A 54 -6.16 -25.68 -20.08
CA ASP A 54 -5.48 -26.82 -19.49
C ASP A 54 -5.15 -26.56 -18.01
N LYS A 55 -4.59 -25.38 -17.69
CA LYS A 55 -4.26 -25.01 -16.30
C LYS A 55 -5.49 -24.77 -15.45
N LYS A 56 -6.56 -24.19 -15.99
CA LYS A 56 -7.81 -23.96 -15.29
C LYS A 56 -8.49 -25.28 -14.92
N ALA A 57 -8.50 -26.26 -15.83
CA ALA A 57 -9.04 -27.58 -15.56
C ALA A 57 -8.29 -28.31 -14.43
N LEU A 58 -6.97 -28.09 -14.30
CA LEU A 58 -6.16 -28.60 -13.18
C LEU A 58 -6.48 -27.90 -11.85
N LEU A 59 -6.87 -26.63 -11.87
CA LEU A 59 -7.31 -25.90 -10.67
C LEU A 59 -8.72 -26.33 -10.22
N ASP A 60 -9.63 -26.59 -11.18
CA ASP A 60 -11.00 -27.02 -10.91
C ASP A 60 -11.08 -28.46 -10.37
N GLN A 61 -10.06 -29.30 -10.64
CA GLN A 61 -9.94 -30.66 -10.07
C GLN A 61 -9.64 -30.67 -8.55
N GLY A 62 -9.52 -29.48 -7.93
CA GLY A 62 -9.15 -29.32 -6.53
C GLY A 62 -7.66 -29.06 -6.37
N GLN A 63 -7.26 -28.47 -5.24
CA GLN A 63 -5.88 -28.06 -5.00
C GLN A 63 -4.91 -29.25 -5.19
N PRO A 64 -3.98 -29.21 -6.17
CA PRO A 64 -2.91 -30.20 -6.28
C PRO A 64 -1.80 -29.97 -5.24
N PHE A 65 -2.06 -29.10 -4.25
CA PHE A 65 -1.12 -28.72 -3.22
C PHE A 65 -1.31 -29.65 -2.02
N ASP A 66 -0.18 -30.13 -1.51
CA ASP A 66 -0.12 -31.02 -0.37
C ASP A 66 -0.98 -30.45 0.77
N SER A 67 -1.94 -31.23 1.30
CA SER A 67 -2.91 -30.79 2.33
C SER A 67 -2.27 -30.19 3.60
N LYS A 68 -0.97 -30.41 3.76
CA LYS A 68 -0.11 -29.81 4.77
C LYS A 68 0.05 -28.29 4.63
N TYR A 69 -0.23 -27.72 3.46
CA TYR A 69 -0.06 -26.30 3.13
C TYR A 69 -1.36 -25.70 2.59
N ASP A 70 -2.42 -25.70 3.42
CA ASP A 70 -3.69 -25.02 3.17
C ASP A 70 -3.59 -23.50 3.44
N ASP A 71 -2.50 -22.89 2.95
CA ASP A 71 -2.19 -21.47 3.10
C ASP A 71 -2.44 -20.67 1.81
N GLY A 72 -2.83 -21.35 0.73
CA GLY A 72 -3.10 -20.75 -0.58
C GLY A 72 -1.84 -20.26 -1.31
N GLN A 73 -0.64 -20.66 -0.86
CA GLN A 73 0.63 -20.18 -1.44
C GLN A 73 1.12 -21.09 -2.57
N VAL A 74 1.52 -20.49 -3.69
CA VAL A 74 2.10 -21.23 -4.83
C VAL A 74 3.54 -21.62 -4.48
N ARG A 75 3.81 -22.93 -4.43
CA ARG A 75 5.16 -23.48 -4.18
C ARG A 75 5.75 -24.04 -5.46
N GLY A 76 7.07 -24.01 -5.56
CA GLY A 76 7.83 -24.60 -6.65
C GLY A 76 8.05 -26.08 -6.43
N GLU A 77 8.64 -26.74 -7.43
CA GLU A 77 8.92 -28.18 -7.41
C GLU A 77 9.81 -28.62 -6.23
N SER A 78 10.60 -27.69 -5.66
CA SER A 78 11.41 -27.89 -4.46
C SER A 78 10.67 -27.70 -3.13
N GLY A 79 9.36 -27.39 -3.16
CA GLY A 79 8.56 -27.07 -1.97
C GLY A 79 8.77 -25.65 -1.40
N ASN A 80 9.68 -24.88 -2.00
CA ASN A 80 9.88 -23.46 -1.67
C ASN A 80 8.73 -22.62 -2.21
N ILE A 81 8.28 -21.63 -1.45
CA ILE A 81 7.23 -20.70 -1.88
C ILE A 81 7.76 -19.90 -3.08
N LEU A 82 7.09 -20.01 -4.23
CA LEU A 82 7.38 -19.21 -5.41
C LEU A 82 6.76 -17.83 -5.19
N GLU A 83 7.41 -17.05 -4.35
CA GLU A 83 7.04 -15.68 -4.05
C GLU A 83 7.36 -14.81 -5.27
N ALA A 84 6.45 -14.80 -6.24
CA ALA A 84 6.52 -13.93 -7.40
C ALA A 84 6.13 -12.50 -7.01
N GLY A 85 6.94 -11.81 -6.20
CA GLY A 85 6.95 -10.35 -6.00
C GLY A 85 5.65 -9.66 -5.58
N LEU A 86 4.59 -10.42 -5.29
CA LEU A 86 3.36 -10.00 -4.66
C LEU A 86 3.42 -10.69 -3.29
N GLY A 87 3.73 -9.90 -2.26
CA GLY A 87 3.92 -10.39 -0.89
C GLY A 87 2.76 -11.29 -0.43
N SER A 88 3.02 -12.08 0.62
CA SER A 88 2.05 -13.03 1.18
C SER A 88 0.64 -12.42 1.29
N PRO A 89 -0.45 -13.18 1.05
CA PRO A 89 -1.80 -12.69 1.27
C PRO A 89 -1.97 -12.33 2.76
N GLY A 90 -1.82 -11.05 3.10
CA GLY A 90 -1.82 -10.55 4.48
C GLY A 90 -0.57 -9.76 4.89
N GLU A 91 0.52 -9.80 4.12
CA GLU A 91 1.66 -8.91 4.33
C GLU A 91 1.45 -7.60 3.59
N GLU A 92 1.37 -6.51 4.36
CA GLU A 92 1.35 -5.16 3.82
C GLU A 92 2.62 -4.92 2.98
N PRO A 93 2.53 -4.35 1.76
CA PRO A 93 3.61 -4.32 0.75
C PRO A 93 4.90 -3.60 1.18
N ILE A 94 4.88 -2.92 2.31
CA ILE A 94 5.94 -2.04 2.82
C ILE A 94 6.57 -2.62 4.12
N GLY A 95 6.07 -3.78 4.60
CA GLY A 95 6.49 -4.42 5.85
C GLY A 95 6.10 -3.62 7.10
N PRO A 96 6.24 -4.20 8.31
CA PRO A 96 5.77 -3.57 9.56
C PRO A 96 6.41 -2.21 9.85
N LEU A 97 7.72 -2.09 9.57
CA LEU A 97 8.46 -0.85 9.80
C LEU A 97 8.00 0.26 8.86
N GLY A 98 7.98 -0.01 7.55
CA GLY A 98 7.63 1.05 6.61
C GLY A 98 6.15 1.44 6.71
N GLN A 99 5.28 0.53 7.16
CA GLN A 99 3.90 0.83 7.49
C GLN A 99 3.77 1.74 8.70
N ALA A 100 4.53 1.49 9.77
CA ALA A 100 4.58 2.40 10.90
C ALA A 100 5.12 3.78 10.50
N VAL A 101 6.13 3.86 9.62
CA VAL A 101 6.63 5.13 9.08
C VAL A 101 5.54 5.86 8.29
N PHE A 102 4.86 5.15 7.38
CA PHE A 102 3.79 5.72 6.55
C PHE A 102 2.68 6.34 7.41
N TRP A 103 2.22 5.61 8.42
CA TRP A 103 1.20 6.08 9.35
C TRP A 103 1.70 7.21 10.25
N ALA A 104 2.93 7.13 10.75
CA ALA A 104 3.51 8.19 11.57
C ALA A 104 3.65 9.50 10.80
N VAL A 105 4.06 9.45 9.54
CA VAL A 105 4.12 10.63 8.66
C VAL A 105 2.72 11.17 8.39
N SER A 106 1.76 10.30 8.08
CA SER A 106 0.37 10.69 7.81
C SER A 106 -0.29 11.36 9.02
N LEU A 107 -0.17 10.78 10.21
CA LEU A 107 -0.65 11.38 11.46
C LEU A 107 0.16 12.61 11.87
N GLY A 108 1.45 12.66 11.55
CA GLY A 108 2.30 13.82 11.76
C GLY A 108 1.81 15.02 10.93
N MET A 109 1.41 14.79 9.68
CA MET A 109 0.77 15.82 8.85
C MET A 109 -0.56 16.26 9.44
N LEU A 110 -1.42 15.32 9.87
CA LEU A 110 -2.67 15.65 10.55
C LEU A 110 -2.44 16.50 11.80
N HIS A 111 -1.49 16.11 12.66
CA HIS A 111 -1.11 16.87 13.86
C HIS A 111 -0.65 18.28 13.52
N PHE A 112 0.21 18.43 12.52
CA PHE A 112 0.72 19.71 12.04
C PHE A 112 -0.43 20.59 11.54
N THR A 113 -1.33 20.05 10.72
CA THR A 113 -2.51 20.77 10.21
C THR A 113 -3.43 21.20 11.35
N LEU A 114 -3.73 20.31 12.30
CA LEU A 114 -4.54 20.65 13.47
C LEU A 114 -3.88 21.75 14.31
N ASP A 115 -2.55 21.74 14.44
CA ASP A 115 -1.84 22.81 15.13
C ASP A 115 -2.05 24.16 14.44
N VAL A 116 -1.80 24.21 13.13
CA VAL A 116 -2.01 25.43 12.32
C VAL A 116 -3.46 25.93 12.40
N LEU A 117 -4.45 25.03 12.30
CA LEU A 117 -5.86 25.40 12.35
C LEU A 117 -6.25 26.01 13.69
N VAL A 118 -5.71 25.50 14.80
CA VAL A 118 -6.03 26.04 16.13
C VAL A 118 -5.42 27.44 16.32
N TYR A 119 -4.25 27.75 15.74
CA TYR A 119 -3.75 29.13 15.68
C TYR A 119 -4.66 30.05 14.89
N GLN A 120 -5.17 29.58 13.74
CA GLN A 120 -6.10 30.35 12.92
C GLN A 120 -7.45 30.57 13.60
N GLN A 121 -7.98 29.57 14.32
CA GLN A 121 -9.25 29.65 15.03
C GLN A 121 -9.25 30.74 16.11
N TYR A 122 -8.12 30.97 16.77
CA TYR A 122 -7.96 31.99 17.82
C TYR A 122 -7.31 33.29 17.32
N ALA A 123 -7.15 33.45 16.00
CA ALA A 123 -6.52 34.62 15.37
C ALA A 123 -5.17 35.01 16.02
N GLN A 124 -4.35 34.00 16.35
CA GLN A 124 -3.04 34.21 16.97
C GLN A 124 -1.92 34.15 15.93
N GLU A 125 -0.82 34.87 16.18
CA GLU A 125 0.38 34.84 15.35
C GLU A 125 0.99 33.42 15.29
N ILE A 126 1.25 32.94 14.08
CA ILE A 126 1.73 31.57 13.86
C ILE A 126 3.23 31.51 14.19
N LEU A 127 3.55 30.85 15.30
CA LEU A 127 4.93 30.57 15.71
C LEU A 127 5.44 29.30 15.01
N TRP A 128 5.85 29.43 13.75
CA TRP A 128 6.31 28.30 12.92
C TRP A 128 7.37 27.42 13.59
N SER A 129 8.35 28.04 14.26
CA SER A 129 9.42 27.31 14.96
C SER A 129 8.89 26.41 16.07
N ALA A 130 7.86 26.85 16.81
CA ALA A 130 7.24 26.07 17.86
C ALA A 130 6.43 24.89 17.30
N ILE A 131 5.69 25.12 16.21
CA ILE A 131 4.88 24.10 15.52
C ILE A 131 5.78 22.99 14.97
N PHE A 132 6.84 23.36 14.23
CA PHE A 132 7.80 22.38 13.74
C PHE A 132 8.46 21.61 14.87
N ARG A 133 8.94 22.30 15.91
CA ARG A 133 9.56 21.64 17.06
C ARG A 133 8.61 20.64 17.71
N ARG A 134 7.34 21.01 17.94
CA ARG A 134 6.35 20.12 18.56
C ARG A 134 6.01 18.93 17.67
N THR A 135 5.83 19.16 16.38
CA THR A 135 5.55 18.10 15.39
C THR A 135 6.69 17.10 15.32
N PHE A 136 7.93 17.56 15.18
CA PHE A 136 9.11 16.69 15.15
C PHE A 136 9.39 16.00 16.50
N THR A 137 9.05 16.63 17.62
CA THR A 137 9.16 15.97 18.94
C THR A 137 8.08 14.90 19.12
N GLY A 138 6.89 15.09 18.57
CA GLY A 138 5.78 14.15 18.63
C GLY A 138 5.90 12.97 17.65
N LEU A 139 6.54 13.15 16.50
CA LEU A 139 6.74 12.12 15.48
C LEU A 139 7.34 10.80 15.99
N PRO A 140 8.45 10.77 16.75
CA PRO A 140 9.00 9.50 17.25
C PRO A 140 8.05 8.81 18.24
N ILE A 141 7.29 9.60 19.01
CA ILE A 141 6.29 9.06 19.96
C ILE A 141 5.14 8.41 19.19
N LEU A 142 4.61 9.09 18.17
CA LEU A 142 3.58 8.55 17.28
C LEU A 142 4.09 7.31 16.54
N PHE A 143 5.31 7.34 16.03
CA PHE A 143 5.92 6.19 15.36
C PHE A 143 6.00 4.97 16.29
N LEU A 144 6.54 5.13 17.49
CA LEU A 144 6.66 4.03 18.45
C LEU A 144 5.29 3.49 18.82
N LEU A 145 4.34 4.37 19.12
CA LEU A 145 2.98 4.01 19.50
C LEU A 145 2.26 3.23 18.38
N ILE A 146 2.38 3.67 17.13
CA ILE A 146 1.81 2.97 15.96
C ILE A 146 2.52 1.65 15.72
N PHE A 147 3.85 1.65 15.74
CA PHE A 147 4.65 0.45 15.54
C PHE A 147 4.31 -0.62 16.57
N MET A 148 4.16 -0.24 17.84
CA MET A 148 3.81 -1.16 18.91
C MET A 148 2.39 -1.73 18.73
N LEU A 149 1.42 -0.88 18.42
CA LEU A 149 0.01 -1.29 18.34
C LEU A 149 -0.37 -2.01 17.05
N ARG A 150 0.37 -1.78 15.96
CA ARG A 150 0.25 -2.52 14.70
C ARG A 150 1.28 -3.66 14.58
N SER A 151 2.09 -3.91 15.60
CA SER A 151 3.00 -5.04 15.60
C SER A 151 2.23 -6.36 15.64
N GLU A 152 2.82 -7.43 15.08
CA GLU A 152 2.27 -8.79 15.12
C GLU A 152 1.96 -9.28 16.55
N THR A 153 2.60 -8.69 17.56
CA THR A 153 2.33 -8.99 18.97
C THR A 153 0.94 -8.50 19.40
N ALA A 154 0.51 -7.35 18.89
CA ALA A 154 -0.80 -6.78 19.17
C ALA A 154 -1.93 -7.53 18.43
N ASP A 155 -1.63 -8.16 17.30
CA ASP A 155 -2.59 -9.00 16.57
C ASP A 155 -2.97 -10.27 17.32
N ARG A 156 -2.15 -10.73 18.27
CA ARG A 156 -2.45 -11.92 19.08
C ARG A 156 -3.68 -11.75 19.98
N LEU A 157 -4.02 -10.51 20.36
CA LEU A 157 -5.12 -10.21 21.28
C LEU A 157 -6.03 -9.11 20.71
N PRO A 158 -6.80 -9.42 19.65
CA PRO A 158 -7.57 -8.41 18.91
C PRO A 158 -8.62 -7.71 19.78
N ASN A 159 -9.20 -8.40 20.76
CA ASN A 159 -10.19 -7.82 21.68
C ASN A 159 -9.56 -6.81 22.63
N VAL A 160 -8.36 -7.08 23.15
CA VAL A 160 -7.64 -6.16 24.05
C VAL A 160 -7.24 -4.90 23.30
N ARG A 161 -6.74 -5.07 22.07
CA ARG A 161 -6.41 -3.95 21.19
C ARG A 161 -7.64 -3.08 20.90
N GLN A 162 -8.78 -3.69 20.55
CA GLN A 162 -10.02 -2.94 20.32
C GLN A 162 -10.51 -2.21 21.57
N LEU A 163 -10.42 -2.84 22.75
CA LEU A 163 -10.74 -2.19 24.01
C LEU A 163 -9.80 -1.00 24.29
N PHE A 164 -8.51 -1.14 24.01
CA PHE A 164 -7.55 -0.04 24.15
C PHE A 164 -7.95 1.14 23.27
N TYR A 165 -8.23 0.92 21.99
CA TYR A 165 -8.67 2.01 21.10
C TYR A 165 -9.98 2.63 21.56
N LEU A 166 -10.94 1.84 22.03
CA LEU A 166 -12.20 2.35 22.58
C LEU A 166 -11.95 3.27 23.78
N VAL A 167 -11.10 2.85 24.73
CA VAL A 167 -10.77 3.65 25.92
C VAL A 167 -10.03 4.92 25.52
N VAL A 168 -9.02 4.84 24.65
CA VAL A 168 -8.28 6.01 24.18
C VAL A 168 -9.18 6.96 23.39
N GLY A 169 -10.02 6.45 22.49
CA GLY A 169 -10.94 7.26 21.69
C GLY A 169 -12.01 7.97 22.52
N VAL A 170 -12.60 7.30 23.52
CA VAL A 170 -13.59 7.94 24.41
C VAL A 170 -12.92 8.92 25.37
N SER A 171 -11.79 8.57 25.98
CA SER A 171 -11.10 9.47 26.91
C SER A 171 -10.50 10.68 26.20
N ALA A 172 -9.84 10.50 25.05
CA ALA A 172 -9.28 11.59 24.27
C ALA A 172 -10.39 12.51 23.73
N GLY A 173 -11.48 11.96 23.19
CA GLY A 173 -12.61 12.75 22.70
C GLY A 173 -13.33 13.53 23.81
N CYS A 174 -13.62 12.90 24.96
CA CYS A 174 -14.24 13.60 26.07
C CYS A 174 -13.32 14.69 26.63
N TYR A 175 -12.01 14.43 26.69
CA TYR A 175 -11.04 15.39 27.20
C TYR A 175 -10.79 16.54 26.21
N THR A 176 -10.76 16.32 24.89
CA THR A 176 -10.70 17.42 23.90
C THR A 176 -11.93 18.30 23.99
N ILE A 177 -13.13 17.72 24.09
CA ILE A 177 -14.39 18.46 24.27
C ILE A 177 -14.33 19.27 25.57
N HIS A 178 -13.90 18.67 26.67
CA HIS A 178 -13.76 19.36 27.95
C HIS A 178 -12.75 20.52 27.87
N ALA A 179 -11.58 20.26 27.31
CA ALA A 179 -10.51 21.24 27.15
C ALA A 179 -10.95 22.43 26.30
N ALA A 180 -11.63 22.18 25.18
CA ALA A 180 -12.13 23.22 24.28
C ALA A 180 -13.17 24.13 24.93
N ASN A 181 -13.95 23.62 25.90
CA ASN A 181 -15.01 24.37 26.57
C ASN A 181 -14.59 25.03 27.88
N ARG A 182 -13.53 24.54 28.54
CA ARG A 182 -13.16 24.96 29.91
C ARG A 182 -11.81 25.63 30.04
N TYR A 183 -10.88 25.37 29.12
CA TYR A 183 -9.56 25.97 29.20
C TYR A 183 -9.44 27.22 28.36
N ASP A 184 -8.53 28.09 28.78
CA ASP A 184 -8.13 29.25 28.00
C ASP A 184 -7.45 28.82 26.69
N TYR A 185 -7.53 29.69 25.69
CA TYR A 185 -7.05 29.43 24.33
C TYR A 185 -5.62 28.86 24.28
N PHE A 186 -4.68 29.37 25.10
CA PHE A 186 -3.31 28.86 25.12
C PHE A 186 -3.19 27.39 25.53
N ALA A 187 -4.04 26.93 26.44
CA ALA A 187 -4.07 25.54 26.84
C ALA A 187 -4.70 24.67 25.74
N VAL A 188 -5.75 25.15 25.08
CA VAL A 188 -6.36 24.49 23.92
C VAL A 188 -5.35 24.35 22.78
N MET A 189 -4.60 25.40 22.44
CA MET A 189 -3.56 25.39 21.40
C MET A 189 -2.45 24.35 21.63
N LYS A 190 -2.13 24.06 22.89
CA LYS A 190 -1.09 23.07 23.24
C LYS A 190 -1.63 21.64 23.31
N GLN A 191 -2.87 21.47 23.76
CA GLN A 191 -3.43 20.15 24.06
C GLN A 191 -4.30 19.60 22.93
N ALA A 192 -5.10 20.43 22.25
CA ALA A 192 -6.08 19.98 21.28
C ALA A 192 -5.47 19.28 20.06
N PRO A 193 -4.36 19.75 19.46
CA PRO A 193 -3.81 19.06 18.29
C PRO A 193 -3.27 17.64 18.57
N PRO A 194 -2.46 17.38 19.62
CA PRO A 194 -2.01 16.01 19.90
C PRO A 194 -3.18 15.10 20.32
N LEU A 195 -4.11 15.60 21.14
CA LEU A 195 -5.26 14.80 21.57
C LEU A 195 -6.24 14.52 20.43
N GLY A 196 -6.49 15.51 19.56
CA GLY A 196 -7.32 15.36 18.37
C GLY A 196 -6.73 14.34 17.39
N THR A 197 -5.41 14.34 17.21
CA THR A 197 -4.71 13.34 16.40
C THR A 197 -4.90 11.94 16.99
N LEU A 198 -4.72 11.77 18.31
CA LEU A 198 -4.92 10.48 18.98
C LEU A 198 -6.38 10.01 18.93
N TRP A 199 -7.34 10.94 19.05
CA TRP A 199 -8.75 10.64 18.97
C TRP A 199 -9.13 10.14 17.57
N ILE A 200 -8.76 10.87 16.52
CA ILE A 200 -9.02 10.49 15.13
C ILE A 200 -8.37 9.14 14.81
N TRP A 201 -7.10 8.97 15.19
CA TRP A 201 -6.39 7.71 14.99
C TRP A 201 -7.09 6.52 15.67
N SER A 202 -7.52 6.70 16.93
CA SER A 202 -8.23 5.64 17.67
C SER A 202 -9.54 5.25 16.98
N VAL A 203 -10.28 6.22 16.42
CA VAL A 203 -11.55 5.96 15.70
C VAL A 203 -11.31 5.22 14.39
N ILE A 204 -10.25 5.56 13.65
CA ILE A 204 -9.91 4.92 12.37
C ILE A 204 -9.56 3.43 12.56
N GLU A 205 -8.88 3.10 13.64
CA GLU A 205 -8.39 1.73 13.90
C GLU A 205 -9.45 0.83 14.58
N MET A 206 -10.54 1.41 15.07
CA MET A 206 -11.65 0.65 15.66
C MET A 206 -12.51 -0.05 14.60
N ARG A 207 -13.11 -1.18 15.00
CA ARG A 207 -14.19 -1.79 14.20
C ARG A 207 -15.35 -0.81 14.08
N LEU A 208 -15.93 -0.69 12.88
CA LEU A 208 -17.01 0.24 12.56
C LEU A 208 -18.14 0.36 13.63
N PRO A 209 -18.72 -0.73 14.18
CA PRO A 209 -19.75 -0.60 15.22
C PRO A 209 -19.21 -0.03 16.54
N VAL A 210 -17.98 -0.39 16.92
CA VAL A 210 -17.33 0.10 18.15
C VAL A 210 -16.92 1.56 17.99
N ALA A 211 -16.43 1.93 16.80
CA ALA A 211 -16.12 3.31 16.42
C ALA A 211 -17.38 4.19 16.54
N ALA A 212 -18.50 3.76 15.93
CA ALA A 212 -19.77 4.47 16.03
C ALA A 212 -20.24 4.63 17.49
N LEU A 213 -20.14 3.58 18.31
CA LEU A 213 -20.47 3.63 19.73
C LEU A 213 -19.58 4.63 20.49
N SER A 214 -18.27 4.65 20.21
CA SER A 214 -17.34 5.58 20.84
C SER A 214 -17.67 7.04 20.54
N VAL A 215 -18.06 7.35 19.29
CA VAL A 215 -18.46 8.70 18.90
C VAL A 215 -19.78 9.07 19.55
N LEU A 216 -20.76 8.15 19.59
CA LEU A 216 -22.02 8.36 20.30
C LEU A 216 -21.79 8.63 21.80
N ALA A 217 -20.84 7.94 22.44
CA ALA A 217 -20.48 8.18 23.83
C ALA A 217 -19.91 9.60 24.03
N ASN A 218 -19.05 10.08 23.12
CA ASN A 218 -18.52 11.44 23.14
C ASN A 218 -19.63 12.49 22.96
N VAL A 219 -20.58 12.26 22.04
CA VAL A 219 -21.75 13.14 21.86
C VAL A 219 -22.67 13.12 23.08
N GLY A 220 -22.90 11.94 23.67
CA GLY A 220 -23.64 11.80 24.91
C GLY A 220 -22.99 12.58 26.07
N PHE A 221 -21.66 12.55 26.17
CA PHE A 221 -20.91 13.34 27.14
C PHE A 221 -21.06 14.84 26.92
N LEU A 222 -20.99 15.30 25.66
CA LEU A 222 -21.22 16.70 25.29
C LEU A 222 -22.59 17.19 25.76
N TRP A 223 -23.64 16.43 25.48
CA TRP A 223 -25.01 16.74 25.91
C TRP A 223 -25.17 16.70 27.43
N TRP A 224 -24.62 15.67 28.09
CA TRP A 224 -24.73 15.55 29.55
C TRP A 224 -24.07 16.70 30.30
N LYS A 225 -22.95 17.22 29.79
CA LYS A 225 -22.26 18.37 30.38
C LYS A 225 -22.83 19.72 29.95
N GLY A 226 -23.80 19.75 29.04
CA GLY A 226 -24.42 20.98 28.54
C GLY A 226 -23.42 21.89 27.82
N TYR A 227 -22.40 21.32 27.19
CA TYR A 227 -21.42 22.11 26.44
C TYR A 227 -22.03 22.62 25.14
N SER A 228 -21.76 23.89 24.84
CA SER A 228 -22.24 24.56 23.63
C SER A 228 -21.32 24.23 22.47
N ILE A 229 -21.91 23.81 21.33
CA ILE A 229 -21.19 23.80 20.05
C ILE A 229 -21.23 25.25 19.57
N THR A 230 -20.23 26.03 19.97
CA THR A 230 -20.06 27.43 19.54
C THR A 230 -18.83 27.53 18.67
#